data_AF-U9U873-F1
#
_entry.id   AF-U9U873-F1
#
_cell.length_a   1.000
_cell.length_b   1.000
_cell.length_c   1.000
_cell.angle_alpha   90.00
_cell.angle_beta   90.00
_cell.angle_gamma   90.00
#
_symmetry.space_group_name_H-M   'P 1'
#
loop_
_entity.id
_entity.type
_entity.pdbx_description
1 polymer ?
#
loop_
_entity_poly.entity_id
_entity_poly.type
_entity_poly.pdbx_seq_one_letter_code
_entity_poly.pdbx_strand_id
1 'polypeptide(L)'
;MYKSNDYRVVIGIDFGTTYSGFAYAHKKNPSEITVHIDWQEYTGRFKTPTALSYDVEYQNVQSWGFPALAKRPKRRKESERKP
;
A
#
# COMPACT_ATOMS: atom_id res chain seq x y z
N MET A 1 -17.05 17.03 -28.36
CA MET A 1 -16.48 17.68 -27.17
C MET A 1 -16.47 16.68 -26.02
N TYR A 2 -15.30 16.25 -25.55
CA TYR A 2 -15.22 15.56 -24.26
C TYR A 2 -15.64 16.55 -23.18
N LYS A 3 -16.70 16.25 -22.43
CA LYS A 3 -17.13 17.11 -21.32
C LYS A 3 -15.99 17.22 -20.31
N SER A 4 -15.68 18.45 -19.91
CA SER A 4 -14.67 18.74 -18.90
C SER A 4 -15.02 18.03 -17.58
N ASN A 5 -14.11 17.17 -17.12
CA ASN A 5 -14.09 16.47 -15.84
C ASN A 5 -15.16 15.40 -15.59
N ASP A 6 -15.04 14.26 -16.28
CA ASP A 6 -15.73 12.99 -15.96
C ASP A 6 -15.03 12.16 -14.87
N TYR A 7 -14.34 12.82 -13.93
CA TYR A 7 -13.90 12.13 -12.71
C TYR A 7 -14.98 12.24 -11.64
N ARG A 8 -15.18 11.14 -10.90
CA ARG A 8 -16.12 11.07 -9.78
C ARG A 8 -15.44 11.22 -8.43
N VAL A 9 -14.16 10.83 -8.36
CA VAL A 9 -13.35 10.80 -7.14
C VAL A 9 -11.96 11.34 -7.46
N VAL A 10 -11.41 12.13 -6.54
CA VAL A 10 -10.01 12.53 -6.53
C VAL A 10 -9.34 11.80 -5.35
N ILE A 11 -8.18 11.19 -5.58
CA ILE A 11 -7.43 10.44 -4.57
C ILE A 11 -6.07 11.12 -4.38
N GLY A 12 -5.72 11.44 -3.14
CA GLY A 12 -4.37 11.84 -2.74
C GLY A 12 -3.66 10.65 -2.12
N ILE A 13 -2.50 10.28 -2.67
CA ILE A 13 -1.67 9.18 -2.18
C ILE A 13 -0.41 9.75 -1.55
N ASP A 14 -0.12 9.32 -0.32
CA ASP A 14 1.10 9.64 0.42
C ASP A 14 1.96 8.37 0.49
N PHE A 15 3.05 8.32 -0.28
CA PHE A 15 4.08 7.29 -0.19
C PHE A 15 5.21 7.76 0.74
N GLY A 16 5.00 7.60 2.04
CA GLY A 16 6.05 7.85 3.03
C GLY A 16 7.11 6.75 3.01
N THR A 17 8.27 7.04 3.61
CA THR A 17 9.38 6.07 3.73
C THR A 17 9.00 4.84 4.55
N THR A 18 8.32 5.05 5.69
CA THR A 18 7.91 3.97 6.59
C THR A 18 6.48 3.51 6.34
N TYR A 19 5.59 4.45 6.05
CA TYR A 19 4.15 4.20 5.93
C TYR A 19 3.56 4.94 4.75
N SER A 20 2.65 4.29 4.04
CA SER A 20 1.86 4.82 2.95
C SER A 20 0.39 4.93 3.33
N GLY A 21 -0.31 5.92 2.80
CA GLY A 21 -1.75 6.07 3.01
C GLY A 21 -2.40 6.80 1.84
N PHE A 22 -3.73 6.82 1.83
CA PHE A 22 -4.45 7.64 0.87
C PHE A 22 -5.73 8.20 1.47
N ALA A 23 -6.16 9.32 0.92
CA ALA A 23 -7.45 9.93 1.18
C ALA A 23 -8.12 10.26 -0.14
N TYR A 24 -9.45 10.33 -0.13
CA TYR A 24 -10.21 10.62 -1.34
C TYR A 24 -11.37 11.58 -1.07
N ALA A 25 -11.75 12.32 -2.10
CA ALA A 25 -12.91 13.22 -2.10
C ALA A 25 -13.79 12.89 -3.31
N HIS A 26 -15.10 12.79 -3.08
CA HIS A 26 -16.06 12.54 -4.15
C HIS A 26 -16.59 13.87 -4.70
N LYS A 27 -16.70 14.01 -6.03
CA LYS A 27 -17.14 15.27 -6.70
C LYS A 27 -18.51 15.75 -6.23
N LYS A 28 -19.40 14.83 -5.83
CA LYS A 28 -20.72 15.17 -5.27
C LYS A 28 -20.64 15.88 -3.92
N ASN A 29 -19.62 15.57 -3.11
CA ASN A 29 -19.42 16.10 -1.76
C ASN A 29 -17.99 16.65 -1.62
N PRO A 30 -17.64 17.75 -2.32
CA PRO A 30 -16.25 18.22 -2.41
C PRO A 30 -15.67 18.73 -1.08
N SER A 31 -16.51 19.04 -0.09
CA SER A 31 -16.09 19.43 1.27
C SER A 31 -15.73 18.24 2.16
N GLU A 32 -16.02 17.00 1.74
CA GLU A 32 -15.76 15.79 2.52
C GLU A 32 -14.50 15.09 2.01
N ILE A 33 -13.57 14.85 2.92
CA ILE A 33 -12.37 14.04 2.67
C ILE A 33 -12.48 12.78 3.50
N THR A 34 -12.44 11.62 2.85
CA THR A 34 -12.40 10.33 3.53
C THR A 34 -10.97 9.79 3.51
N VAL A 35 -10.41 9.55 4.69
CA VAL A 35 -9.12 8.84 4.82
C VAL A 35 -9.41 7.34 4.84
N HIS A 36 -8.66 6.58 4.05
CA HIS A 36 -8.83 5.13 4.07
C HIS A 36 -8.25 4.52 5.34
N ILE A 37 -9.08 3.76 6.05
CA ILE A 37 -8.71 3.11 7.33
C ILE A 37 -8.90 1.59 7.31
N ASP A 38 -9.47 1.04 6.24
CA ASP A 38 -9.86 -0.36 6.18
C ASP A 38 -8.79 -1.21 5.48
N TRP A 39 -7.69 -1.46 6.19
CA TRP A 39 -6.59 -2.31 5.75
C TRP A 39 -6.81 -3.77 6.13
N GLN A 40 -7.96 -4.35 5.77
CA GLN A 40 -8.33 -5.76 6.06
C GLN A 40 -8.24 -6.09 7.57
N GLU A 41 -7.37 -7.01 7.99
CA GLU A 41 -7.14 -7.38 9.40
C GLU A 41 -6.63 -6.21 10.28
N TYR A 42 -6.31 -5.07 9.67
CA TYR A 42 -5.73 -3.89 10.31
C TYR A 42 -6.66 -2.66 10.24
N THR A 43 -7.98 -2.87 10.26
CA THR A 43 -8.99 -1.80 10.31
C THR A 43 -8.70 -0.77 11.41
N GLY A 44 -8.96 0.50 11.13
CA GLY A 44 -8.75 1.62 12.07
C GLY A 44 -7.36 2.26 11.98
N ARG A 45 -6.46 1.73 11.14
CA ARG A 45 -5.16 2.35 10.86
C ARG A 45 -5.24 3.28 9.65
N PHE A 46 -4.76 4.51 9.77
CA PHE A 46 -4.75 5.46 8.65
C PHE A 46 -3.70 5.17 7.59
N LYS A 47 -2.72 4.32 7.89
CA LYS A 47 -1.60 4.00 7.00
C LYS A 47 -1.23 2.51 7.06
N THR A 48 -0.65 2.04 5.96
CA THR A 48 -0.05 0.71 5.80
C THR A 48 1.47 0.84 5.64
N PRO A 49 2.30 -0.13 6.06
CA PRO A 49 3.74 -0.08 5.85
C PRO A 49 4.11 0.11 4.38
N THR A 50 5.10 0.95 4.09
CA THR A 50 5.68 1.07 2.75
C THR A 50 6.70 -0.06 2.53
N ALA A 51 6.22 -1.30 2.49
CA ALA A 51 7.07 -2.50 2.47
C ALA A 51 6.59 -3.52 1.43
N LEU A 52 7.51 -4.01 0.61
CA LEU A 52 7.29 -5.09 -0.35
C LEU A 52 8.00 -6.36 0.13
N SER A 53 7.33 -7.50 0.02
CA SER A 53 7.93 -8.82 0.16
C SER A 53 8.09 -9.42 -1.22
N TYR A 54 9.25 -10.00 -1.49
CA TYR A 54 9.57 -10.66 -2.75
C TYR A 54 9.72 -12.17 -2.56
N ASP A 55 9.65 -12.91 -3.66
CA ASP A 55 10.09 -14.30 -3.69
C ASP A 55 11.59 -14.44 -3.41
N VAL A 56 12.05 -15.69 -3.27
CA VAL A 56 13.44 -15.99 -2.88
C VAL A 56 14.45 -15.50 -3.93
N GLU A 57 14.03 -15.42 -5.18
CA GLU A 57 14.83 -14.99 -6.33
C GLU A 57 14.76 -13.47 -6.58
N TYR A 58 13.94 -12.75 -5.80
CA TYR A 58 13.68 -11.32 -5.93
C TYR A 58 13.11 -10.90 -7.30
N GLN A 59 12.43 -11.80 -7.99
CA GLN A 59 11.85 -11.53 -9.31
C GLN A 59 10.39 -11.09 -9.22
N ASN A 60 9.64 -11.60 -8.24
CA ASN A 60 8.22 -11.32 -8.11
C ASN A 60 7.88 -10.76 -6.74
N VAL A 61 7.07 -9.70 -6.72
CA VAL A 61 6.44 -9.19 -5.49
C VAL A 61 5.38 -10.18 -5.03
N GLN A 62 5.54 -10.71 -3.83
CA GLN A 62 4.59 -11.63 -3.20
C GLN A 62 3.52 -10.91 -2.37
N SER A 63 3.89 -9.80 -1.72
CA SER A 63 2.95 -8.99 -0.93
C SER A 63 3.44 -7.56 -0.70
N TRP A 64 2.51 -6.68 -0.33
CA TRP A 64 2.74 -5.27 0.02
C TRP A 64 2.03 -4.94 1.33
N GLY A 65 2.50 -3.94 2.08
CA GLY A 65 1.84 -3.44 3.28
C GLY A 65 2.05 -4.36 4.48
N PHE A 66 1.04 -4.48 5.34
CA PHE A 66 1.10 -5.36 6.51
C PHE A 66 1.42 -6.83 6.15
N PRO A 67 0.83 -7.44 5.10
CA PRO A 67 1.18 -8.79 4.67
C PRO A 67 2.66 -8.99 4.29
N ALA A 68 3.38 -7.93 3.91
CA ALA A 68 4.81 -8.01 3.62
C ALA A 68 5.67 -8.23 4.87
N LEU A 69 5.15 -7.83 6.04
CA LEU A 69 5.84 -7.94 7.33
C LEU A 69 5.29 -9.08 8.21
N ALA A 70 4.22 -9.76 7.79
CA ALA A 70 3.57 -10.82 8.56
C ALA A 70 4.44 -12.10 8.70
N LYS A 71 5.30 -12.38 7.71
CA LYS A 71 6.19 -13.55 7.73
C LYS A 71 7.55 -13.18 8.31
N ARG A 72 7.99 -13.92 9.33
CA ARG A 72 9.40 -13.85 9.78
C ARG A 72 10.31 -14.22 8.60
N PRO A 73 11.32 -13.40 8.25
CA PRO A 73 12.28 -13.77 7.22
C PRO A 73 12.93 -15.10 7.59
N LYS A 74 12.87 -16.10 6.71
CA LYS A 74 13.69 -17.30 6.88
C LYS A 74 15.15 -16.84 6.77
N ARG A 75 15.93 -17.01 7.84
CA ARG A 75 17.39 -16.82 7.77
C ARG A 75 17.90 -17.76 6.68
N ARG A 76 18.46 -17.22 5.59
CA ARG A 76 19.20 -18.03 4.60
C ARG A 76 20.26 -18.81 5.35
N LYS A 77 20.30 -20.13 5.16
CA LYS A 77 21.41 -20.94 5.65
C LYS A 77 22.67 -20.46 4.94
N GLU A 78 23.79 -20.45 5.66
CA GLU A 78 25.08 -19.96 5.14
C GLU A 78 25.48 -20.67 3.84
N SER A 79 25.05 -21.93 3.65
CA SER A 79 25.24 -22.74 2.45
C SER A 79 24.50 -22.24 1.18
N GLU A 80 23.53 -21.33 1.30
CA GLU A 80 22.74 -20.81 0.18
C GLU A 80 23.20 -19.42 -0.27
N ARG A 81 24.18 -18.83 0.42
CA ARG A 81 24.84 -17.61 -0.04
C ARG A 81 25.78 -18.00 -1.17
N LYS A 82 25.43 -17.68 -2.42
CA LYS A 82 26.38 -17.74 -3.53
C LYS A 82 27.56 -16.79 -3.22
N PRO A 83 28.80 -17.16 -3.60
CA PRO A 83 29.99 -16.35 -3.35
C PRO A 83 29.89 -14.96 -3.99
#